data_AF-A0A960Q1P6-F1
#
_entry.id   AF-A0A960Q1P6-F1
#
_cell.length_a   1.000
_cell.length_b   1.000
_cell.length_c   1.000
_cell.angle_alpha   90.00
_cell.angle_beta   90.00
_cell.angle_gamma   90.00
#
_symmetry.space_group_name_H-M   'P 1'
#
loop_
_entity.id
_entity.type
_entity.pdbx_description
1 polymer ?
#
loop_
_entity_poly.entity_id
_entity_poly.type
_entity_poly.pdbx_seq_one_letter_code
_entity_poly.pdbx_strand_id
1 'polypeptide(L)'
;MSKAWILCCAVVGVGLLSACDDGNNSNGEIVLQDTLLTGHMDWARSSLPFENATQRGRFHWFTLSDPILFSELDPVAFDAGAEETEYRVLQCLYDPWAVIDSVGVVQIDPDSYGSMTTRNGVTNFLTNFATQVEFLMLVDTLASQGALVLDMGQFSEDVIPNGFLDTEDFNYDGMLTTFEDVGLDQMSGRDLDWPIPVEVANWTGTEEQMIVQLGDIYDFEDVDGDFSRGVNDPWSFDDYLRAPDDGGWSIRDTNPHGTEGNSRDSDQIIPDTEDLNGNNTVDLDEGYYRYTMPLNPIALPAGSQYTWAITAIPNSPWYRVRVNLLDSHREVHGIPDSFRPVRMRISLTGFSGPVALRFTGFRFTSP
;
A
#
# COMPACT_ATOMS: atom_id res chain seq x y z
N MET A 1 38.92 -37.52 44.99
CA MET A 1 37.46 -37.39 44.80
C MET A 1 37.16 -35.90 44.83
N SER A 2 36.61 -35.19 43.85
CA SER A 2 36.33 -35.39 42.42
C SER A 2 36.21 -33.97 41.85
N LYS A 3 36.88 -33.68 40.73
CA LYS A 3 36.62 -32.49 39.91
C LYS A 3 35.38 -32.77 39.07
N ALA A 4 34.42 -31.85 39.02
CA ALA A 4 33.29 -31.90 38.10
C ALA A 4 33.43 -30.79 37.05
N TRP A 5 33.40 -31.21 35.80
CA TRP A 5 33.42 -30.39 34.59
C TRP A 5 32.02 -29.88 34.30
N ILE A 6 31.86 -28.60 33.97
CA ILE A 6 30.61 -28.08 33.41
C ILE A 6 30.74 -28.14 31.89
N LEU A 7 29.88 -28.97 31.30
CA LEU A 7 29.75 -29.20 29.87
C LEU A 7 29.03 -28.01 29.23
N CYS A 8 29.63 -27.43 28.19
CA CYS A 8 28.98 -26.48 27.30
C CYS A 8 27.94 -27.23 26.46
N CYS A 9 26.68 -26.80 26.48
CA CYS A 9 25.66 -27.28 25.56
C CYS A 9 25.15 -26.08 24.76
N ALA A 10 25.44 -26.10 23.46
CA ALA A 10 24.90 -25.17 22.49
C ALA A 10 23.41 -25.44 22.32
N VAL A 11 22.58 -24.40 22.44
CA VAL A 11 21.19 -24.41 21.98
C VAL A 11 21.00 -23.19 21.10
N VAL A 12 20.52 -23.52 19.90
CA VAL A 12 20.13 -22.72 18.75
C VAL A 12 19.45 -21.41 19.15
N GLY A 13 20.03 -20.29 18.72
CA GLY A 13 19.41 -18.97 18.85
C GLY A 13 18.35 -18.80 17.77
N VAL A 14 17.08 -18.85 18.18
CA VAL A 14 15.98 -18.25 17.44
C VAL A 14 16.08 -16.75 17.69
N GLY A 15 16.28 -15.98 16.61
CA GLY A 15 16.33 -14.52 16.66
C GLY A 15 14.95 -13.96 17.00
N LEU A 16 14.73 -13.63 18.27
CA LEU A 16 13.69 -12.69 18.67
C LEU A 16 14.12 -11.29 18.22
N LEU A 17 13.41 -10.73 17.24
CA LEU A 17 13.48 -9.31 16.93
C LEU A 17 13.13 -8.51 18.19
N SER A 18 14.04 -7.62 18.55
CA SER A 18 13.97 -6.70 19.68
C SER A 18 12.80 -5.73 19.50
N ALA A 19 11.71 -5.95 20.22
CA ALA A 19 10.81 -4.87 20.60
C ALA A 19 11.56 -3.99 21.61
N CYS A 20 11.86 -2.75 21.22
CA CYS A 20 12.38 -1.75 22.14
C CYS A 20 11.23 -0.91 22.71
N ASP A 21 11.28 -0.78 24.04
CA ASP A 21 10.57 0.13 24.96
C ASP A 21 9.29 -0.39 25.66
N ASP A 22 9.52 -1.02 26.81
CA ASP A 22 8.52 -1.28 27.85
C ASP A 22 8.26 -0.01 28.66
N GLY A 23 7.43 0.89 28.12
CA GLY A 23 6.93 2.08 28.81
C GLY A 23 5.91 1.75 29.91
N ASN A 24 6.37 1.23 31.06
CA ASN A 24 5.52 1.01 32.23
C ASN A 24 5.35 2.31 33.03
N ASN A 25 4.35 3.13 32.71
CA ASN A 25 3.90 4.25 33.55
C ASN A 25 2.89 3.73 34.58
N SER A 26 3.23 3.90 35.86
CA SER A 26 2.50 3.44 37.04
C SER A 26 1.16 4.14 37.35
N ASN A 27 0.45 4.68 36.35
CA ASN A 27 -0.78 5.45 36.55
C ASN A 27 -2.07 4.82 35.98
N GLY A 28 -2.03 3.58 35.48
CA GLY A 28 -3.25 2.88 35.05
C GLY A 28 -3.93 3.49 33.81
N GLU A 29 -3.27 4.40 33.11
CA GLU A 29 -3.53 4.64 31.69
C GLU A 29 -2.88 3.50 30.90
N ILE A 30 -3.71 2.71 30.24
CA ILE A 30 -3.25 1.79 29.20
C ILE A 30 -2.74 2.69 28.08
N VAL A 31 -1.43 2.90 28.03
CA VAL A 31 -0.79 3.47 26.84
C VAL A 31 -1.00 2.45 25.74
N LEU A 32 -1.94 2.75 24.84
CA LEU A 32 -2.10 2.03 23.60
C LEU A 32 -0.73 2.05 22.92
N GLN A 33 -0.08 0.90 22.75
CA GLN A 33 0.86 0.77 21.64
C GLN A 33 -0.01 0.89 20.39
N ASP A 34 -0.28 2.13 19.98
CA ASP A 34 -0.87 2.47 18.68
C ASP A 34 -0.03 1.71 17.66
N THR A 35 -0.59 0.67 17.04
CA THR A 35 0.01 0.09 15.84
C THR A 35 -0.09 1.15 14.75
N LEU A 36 0.87 2.07 14.74
CA LEU A 36 0.95 3.15 13.78
C LEU A 36 1.33 2.53 12.44
N LEU A 37 0.34 2.28 11.58
CA LEU A 37 0.49 1.83 10.19
C LEU A 37 1.24 2.89 9.36
N THR A 38 2.53 3.07 9.64
CA THR A 38 3.36 4.19 9.16
C THR A 38 4.62 3.71 8.45
N GLY A 39 5.03 2.46 8.69
CA GLY A 39 6.10 1.83 7.95
C GLY A 39 5.59 1.38 6.59
N HIS A 40 6.32 1.64 5.52
CA HIS A 40 6.01 1.14 4.18
C HIS A 40 5.97 -0.40 4.15
N MET A 41 6.74 -1.07 5.01
CA MET A 41 6.73 -2.53 5.19
C MET A 41 5.52 -3.07 5.96
N ASP A 42 4.70 -2.19 6.56
CA ASP A 42 3.42 -2.60 7.15
C ASP A 42 2.35 -2.88 6.06
N TRP A 43 2.65 -2.50 4.82
CA TRP A 43 1.77 -2.59 3.66
C TRP A 43 2.32 -3.55 2.61
N ALA A 44 1.42 -4.08 1.79
CA ALA A 44 1.69 -4.89 0.61
C ALA A 44 0.79 -4.43 -0.54
N ARG A 45 1.12 -4.89 -1.76
CA ARG A 45 0.19 -4.79 -2.88
C ARG A 45 -1.12 -5.48 -2.50
N SER A 46 -2.21 -4.90 -2.97
CA SER A 46 -3.57 -5.39 -2.70
C SER A 46 -4.11 -6.14 -3.91
N SER A 47 -4.96 -7.14 -3.64
CA SER A 47 -5.97 -7.68 -4.57
C SER A 47 -6.85 -6.58 -5.16
N LEU A 48 -7.55 -6.92 -6.26
CA LEU A 48 -8.42 -6.03 -7.02
C LEU A 48 -9.51 -5.37 -6.13
N PRO A 49 -9.48 -4.04 -5.94
CA PRO A 49 -10.45 -3.37 -5.08
C PRO A 49 -11.80 -3.09 -5.76
N PHE A 50 -11.88 -3.08 -7.08
CA PHE A 50 -13.09 -2.68 -7.81
C PHE A 50 -13.48 -3.74 -8.83
N GLU A 51 -14.78 -4.07 -8.91
CA GLU A 51 -15.28 -5.06 -9.88
C GLU A 51 -15.05 -4.65 -11.34
N ASN A 52 -15.01 -3.34 -11.62
CA ASN A 52 -14.77 -2.79 -12.95
C ASN A 52 -13.30 -2.41 -13.19
N ALA A 53 -12.39 -2.69 -12.25
CA ALA A 53 -10.98 -2.36 -12.42
C ALA A 53 -10.41 -3.11 -13.64
N THR A 54 -9.91 -2.35 -14.59
CA THR A 54 -9.32 -2.86 -15.84
C THR A 54 -7.80 -2.91 -15.79
N GLN A 55 -7.18 -1.88 -15.19
CA GLN A 55 -5.73 -1.71 -15.21
C GLN A 55 -5.22 -0.98 -13.96
N ARG A 56 -4.18 -1.54 -13.35
CA ARG A 56 -3.39 -0.84 -12.31
C ARG A 56 -2.70 0.37 -12.94
N GLY A 57 -2.88 1.54 -12.33
CA GLY A 57 -1.97 2.67 -12.54
C GLY A 57 -0.70 2.45 -11.72
N ARG A 58 0.33 3.26 -11.96
CA ARG A 58 1.53 3.23 -11.13
C ARG A 58 1.16 3.72 -9.74
N PHE A 59 1.36 2.88 -8.73
CA PHE A 59 1.04 3.20 -7.34
C PHE A 59 2.20 2.81 -6.45
N HIS A 60 2.83 3.81 -5.85
CA HIS A 60 4.00 3.59 -5.02
C HIS A 60 3.85 4.21 -3.64
N TRP A 61 4.40 3.55 -2.61
CA TRP A 61 4.36 4.07 -1.25
C TRP A 61 5.70 3.91 -0.54
N PHE A 62 6.00 4.84 0.35
CA PHE A 62 7.22 4.83 1.14
C PHE A 62 7.08 5.63 2.42
N THR A 63 7.89 5.31 3.42
CA THR A 63 8.00 6.12 4.63
C THR A 63 9.07 7.17 4.42
N LEU A 64 8.77 8.43 4.73
CA LEU A 64 9.78 9.49 4.71
C LEU A 64 10.92 9.16 5.69
N SER A 65 12.15 9.43 5.27
CA SER A 65 13.35 9.23 6.09
C SER A 65 13.38 10.14 7.31
N ASP A 66 12.98 11.40 7.10
CA ASP A 66 12.94 12.41 8.14
C ASP A 66 11.55 12.42 8.80
N PRO A 67 11.45 12.19 10.12
CA PRO A 67 10.18 12.32 10.81
C PRO A 67 9.72 13.77 10.85
N ILE A 68 8.41 13.97 10.97
CA ILE A 68 7.81 15.30 11.14
C ILE A 68 7.47 15.51 12.61
N LEU A 69 7.77 16.68 13.15
CA LEU A 69 7.43 17.06 14.52
C LEU A 69 5.92 17.36 14.66
N PHE A 70 5.34 17.03 15.80
CA PHE A 70 3.93 17.30 16.10
C PHE A 70 3.60 18.79 15.97
N SER A 71 4.51 19.67 16.38
CA SER A 71 4.34 21.12 16.25
C SER A 71 4.23 21.61 14.81
N GLU A 72 4.71 20.84 13.82
CA GLU A 72 4.52 21.12 12.39
C GLU A 72 3.18 20.59 11.87
N LEU A 73 2.68 19.51 12.48
CA LEU A 73 1.41 18.89 12.13
C LEU A 73 0.21 19.67 12.68
N ASP A 74 0.24 19.99 13.97
CA ASP A 74 -0.81 20.76 14.68
C ASP A 74 -0.21 21.84 15.60
N PRO A 75 0.21 22.98 15.02
CA PRO A 75 0.84 24.07 15.77
C PRO A 75 -0.06 24.62 16.88
N VAL A 76 -1.38 24.65 16.66
CA VAL A 76 -2.33 25.21 17.62
C VAL A 76 -2.50 24.30 18.82
N ALA A 77 -2.62 22.99 18.63
CA ALA A 77 -2.67 22.04 19.74
C ALA A 77 -1.35 22.05 20.52
N PHE A 78 -0.22 22.17 19.82
CA PHE A 78 1.09 22.31 20.45
C PHE A 78 1.20 23.57 21.32
N ASP A 79 0.82 24.75 20.79
CA ASP A 79 0.80 26.01 21.54
C ASP A 79 -0.15 25.96 22.76
N ALA A 80 -1.17 25.09 22.72
CA ALA A 80 -2.08 24.82 23.83
C ALA A 80 -1.53 23.84 24.89
N GLY A 81 -0.30 23.34 24.71
CA GLY A 81 0.42 22.50 25.67
C GLY A 81 0.46 21.00 25.34
N ALA A 82 0.15 20.59 24.10
CA ALA A 82 0.38 19.21 23.67
C ALA A 82 1.89 18.87 23.62
N GLU A 83 2.23 17.60 23.84
CA GLU A 83 3.63 17.15 23.87
C GLU A 83 4.25 17.11 22.46
N GLU A 84 5.52 17.52 22.37
CA GLU A 84 6.29 17.38 21.13
C GLU A 84 6.63 15.90 20.91
N THR A 85 6.29 15.39 19.75
CA THR A 85 6.53 13.99 19.36
C THR A 85 6.88 13.92 17.88
N GLU A 86 7.68 12.93 17.50
CA GLU A 86 8.05 12.68 16.11
C GLU A 86 7.08 11.70 15.47
N TYR A 87 6.62 12.02 14.26
CA TYR A 87 5.71 11.21 13.46
C TYR A 87 6.42 10.69 12.22
N ARG A 88 6.32 9.38 12.00
CA ARG A 88 6.60 8.77 10.70
C ARG A 88 5.45 9.06 9.75
N VAL A 89 5.80 9.37 8.50
CA VAL A 89 4.85 9.76 7.47
C VAL A 89 4.93 8.78 6.31
N LEU A 90 3.78 8.21 5.95
CA LEU A 90 3.60 7.40 4.77
C LEU A 90 3.24 8.29 3.59
N GLN A 91 4.03 8.27 2.53
CA GLN A 91 3.72 8.94 1.28
C GLN A 91 3.20 7.92 0.26
N CYS A 92 2.10 8.25 -0.40
CA CYS A 92 1.54 7.48 -1.51
C CYS A 92 1.57 8.34 -2.78
N LEU A 93 2.13 7.79 -3.83
CA LEU A 93 2.17 8.35 -5.17
C LEU A 93 1.27 7.52 -6.08
N TYR A 94 0.45 8.17 -6.89
CA TYR A 94 -0.39 7.52 -7.88
C TYR A 94 -0.32 8.26 -9.21
N ASP A 95 -0.07 7.53 -10.29
CA ASP A 95 -0.19 8.02 -11.66
C ASP A 95 -1.18 7.10 -12.40
N PRO A 96 -2.37 7.60 -12.79
CA PRO A 96 -3.38 6.77 -13.42
C PRO A 96 -2.90 6.26 -14.77
N TRP A 97 -3.35 5.05 -15.12
CA TRP A 97 -3.07 4.46 -16.41
C TRP A 97 -3.64 5.31 -17.56
N ALA A 98 -2.89 5.39 -18.66
CA ALA A 98 -3.28 6.11 -19.85
C ALA A 98 -2.49 5.64 -21.07
N VAL A 99 -3.08 5.86 -22.23
CA VAL A 99 -2.48 5.59 -23.53
C VAL A 99 -2.36 6.89 -24.32
N ILE A 100 -1.39 6.99 -25.23
CA ILE A 100 -1.34 8.07 -26.21
C ILE A 100 -2.07 7.59 -27.47
N ASP A 101 -3.14 8.28 -27.87
CA ASP A 101 -3.87 7.94 -29.09
C ASP A 101 -3.08 8.31 -30.37
N SER A 102 -3.59 7.87 -31.53
CA SER A 102 -2.96 8.12 -32.84
C SER A 102 -2.76 9.59 -33.22
N VAL A 103 -3.38 10.53 -32.49
CA VAL A 103 -3.28 11.98 -32.70
C VAL A 103 -2.37 12.63 -31.64
N GLY A 104 -1.80 11.83 -30.74
CA GLY A 104 -0.89 12.29 -29.69
C GLY A 104 -1.61 12.79 -28.44
N VAL A 105 -2.90 12.48 -28.26
CA VAL A 105 -3.67 12.88 -27.07
C VAL A 105 -3.59 11.77 -26.02
N VAL A 106 -3.31 12.15 -24.78
CA VAL A 106 -3.31 11.23 -23.63
C VAL A 106 -4.76 10.89 -23.25
N GLN A 107 -5.10 9.61 -23.26
CA GLN A 107 -6.39 9.05 -22.87
C GLN A 107 -6.22 8.30 -21.56
N ILE A 108 -6.68 8.91 -20.46
CA ILE A 108 -6.67 8.27 -19.13
C ILE A 108 -7.73 7.17 -19.10
N ASP A 109 -7.38 6.01 -18.56
CA ASP A 109 -8.34 4.98 -18.20
C ASP A 109 -9.14 5.43 -16.97
N PRO A 110 -10.47 5.66 -17.10
CA PRO A 110 -11.29 6.12 -15.99
C PRO A 110 -11.40 5.10 -14.85
N ASP A 111 -11.18 3.81 -15.14
CA ASP A 111 -11.27 2.72 -14.17
C ASP A 111 -9.88 2.32 -13.63
N SER A 112 -8.85 3.11 -13.94
CA SER A 112 -7.53 2.94 -13.35
C SER A 112 -7.56 3.14 -11.84
N TYR A 113 -6.73 2.36 -11.15
CA TYR A 113 -6.58 2.45 -9.71
C TYR A 113 -5.16 2.17 -9.24
N GLY A 114 -4.85 2.60 -8.03
CA GLY A 114 -3.69 2.19 -7.26
C GLY A 114 -4.14 1.74 -5.87
N SER A 115 -3.61 0.65 -5.34
CA SER A 115 -4.08 0.11 -4.06
C SER A 115 -3.01 -0.62 -3.26
N MET A 116 -3.07 -0.48 -1.93
CA MET A 116 -2.25 -1.22 -0.96
C MET A 116 -3.11 -1.70 0.20
N THR A 117 -2.69 -2.80 0.82
CA THR A 117 -3.35 -3.40 1.98
C THR A 117 -2.35 -3.63 3.10
N THR A 118 -2.80 -3.61 4.35
CA THR A 118 -1.96 -3.96 5.49
C THR A 118 -1.57 -5.44 5.42
N ARG A 119 -0.25 -5.76 5.53
CA ARG A 119 0.24 -7.16 5.56
C ARG A 119 -0.38 -7.93 6.72
N ASN A 120 -0.23 -7.37 7.92
CA ASN A 120 -0.82 -7.91 9.13
C ASN A 120 -2.19 -7.27 9.38
N GLY A 121 -3.17 -8.09 9.76
CA GLY A 121 -4.46 -7.58 10.21
C GLY A 121 -4.32 -6.71 11.46
N VAL A 122 -5.11 -5.65 11.54
CA VAL A 122 -5.12 -4.75 12.69
C VAL A 122 -5.83 -5.47 13.85
N THR A 123 -5.05 -5.98 14.79
CA THR A 123 -5.53 -6.77 15.94
C THR A 123 -6.31 -5.94 16.97
N ASN A 124 -6.26 -4.61 16.87
CA ASN A 124 -6.87 -3.69 17.83
C ASN A 124 -8.33 -3.27 17.52
N PHE A 125 -8.94 -3.82 16.46
CA PHE A 125 -10.34 -3.51 16.13
C PHE A 125 -11.32 -4.04 17.20
N LEU A 126 -11.08 -5.25 17.71
CA LEU A 126 -11.97 -5.95 18.65
C LEU A 126 -11.80 -5.52 20.11
N THR A 127 -10.61 -5.06 20.50
CA THR A 127 -10.31 -4.70 21.89
C THR A 127 -10.83 -3.30 22.27
N ASN A 128 -10.99 -2.39 21.30
CA ASN A 128 -11.22 -0.98 21.58
C ASN A 128 -12.60 -0.44 21.20
N PHE A 129 -13.49 -1.25 20.59
CA PHE A 129 -14.79 -0.80 20.06
C PHE A 129 -14.66 0.50 19.24
N ALA A 130 -13.57 0.63 18.48
CA ALA A 130 -13.27 1.85 17.76
C ALA A 130 -14.43 2.16 16.81
N THR A 131 -14.90 3.39 16.89
CA THR A 131 -16.01 3.86 16.05
C THR A 131 -15.51 4.77 14.93
N GLN A 132 -14.23 5.18 15.01
CA GLN A 132 -13.60 6.05 14.05
C GLN A 132 -12.16 5.62 13.76
N VAL A 133 -11.69 5.96 12.56
CA VAL A 133 -10.27 6.03 12.23
C VAL A 133 -9.91 7.49 12.03
N GLU A 134 -8.90 7.98 12.76
CA GLU A 134 -8.35 9.33 12.65
C GLU A 134 -6.93 9.27 12.09
N PHE A 135 -6.62 10.16 11.16
CA PHE A 135 -5.27 10.39 10.66
C PHE A 135 -5.13 11.82 10.17
N LEU A 136 -3.90 12.32 10.08
CA LEU A 136 -3.61 13.56 9.38
C LEU A 136 -3.22 13.24 7.95
N MET A 137 -3.73 14.04 7.02
CA MET A 137 -3.47 13.90 5.60
C MET A 137 -2.95 15.21 5.02
N LEU A 138 -1.89 15.14 4.23
CA LEU A 138 -1.41 16.22 3.39
C LEU A 138 -1.65 15.84 1.92
N VAL A 139 -2.12 16.82 1.13
CA VAL A 139 -2.30 16.67 -0.31
C VAL A 139 -1.17 17.45 -0.99
N ASP A 140 -0.09 16.75 -1.35
CA ASP A 140 1.10 17.37 -1.97
C ASP A 140 0.84 17.71 -3.44
N THR A 141 0.23 16.78 -4.18
CA THR A 141 -0.13 16.97 -5.58
C THR A 141 -1.51 16.41 -5.83
N LEU A 142 -2.37 17.20 -6.46
CA LEU A 142 -3.72 16.79 -6.86
C LEU A 142 -4.01 17.39 -8.23
N ALA A 143 -3.58 16.71 -9.29
CA ALA A 143 -3.70 17.23 -10.65
C ALA A 143 -5.17 17.29 -11.13
N SER A 144 -6.05 16.50 -10.52
CA SER A 144 -7.43 16.32 -10.96
C SER A 144 -8.34 15.88 -9.81
N GLN A 145 -9.65 15.87 -10.05
CA GLN A 145 -10.60 15.26 -9.14
C GLN A 145 -10.48 13.73 -9.18
N GLY A 146 -10.79 13.06 -8.08
CA GLY A 146 -10.85 11.60 -7.99
C GLY A 146 -11.29 11.19 -6.58
N ALA A 147 -10.90 10.01 -6.12
CA ALA A 147 -11.27 9.51 -4.81
C ALA A 147 -10.11 8.83 -4.07
N LEU A 148 -10.05 9.08 -2.76
CA LEU A 148 -9.39 8.21 -1.79
C LEU A 148 -10.44 7.24 -1.25
N VAL A 149 -10.17 5.95 -1.36
CA VAL A 149 -11.03 4.89 -0.86
C VAL A 149 -10.32 4.20 0.30
N LEU A 150 -11.02 4.06 1.41
CA LEU A 150 -10.57 3.28 2.56
C LEU A 150 -11.52 2.09 2.70
N ASP A 151 -10.99 0.88 2.60
CA ASP A 151 -11.75 -0.33 2.89
C ASP A 151 -11.28 -0.92 4.21
N MET A 152 -12.23 -1.45 4.98
CA MET A 152 -12.01 -2.06 6.29
C MET A 152 -12.69 -3.42 6.34
N GLY A 153 -11.90 -4.49 6.42
CA GLY A 153 -12.45 -5.84 6.51
C GLY A 153 -11.44 -6.94 6.22
N GLN A 154 -11.92 -7.97 5.53
CA GLN A 154 -11.11 -9.04 4.96
C GLN A 154 -10.98 -8.79 3.47
N PHE A 155 -9.77 -9.01 2.97
CA PHE A 155 -9.43 -8.86 1.56
C PHE A 155 -8.78 -10.14 1.10
N SER A 156 -9.02 -10.47 -0.16
CA SER A 156 -8.30 -11.53 -0.82
C SER A 156 -6.80 -11.20 -0.82
N GLU A 157 -6.00 -12.24 -0.67
CA GLU A 157 -4.55 -12.25 -0.78
C GLU A 157 -4.08 -12.39 -2.25
N ASP A 158 -4.99 -12.73 -3.16
CA ASP A 158 -4.82 -12.87 -4.62
C ASP A 158 -4.58 -11.49 -5.25
N VAL A 159 -3.33 -11.02 -5.20
CA VAL A 159 -2.88 -9.76 -5.81
C VAL A 159 -2.98 -9.88 -7.32
N ILE A 160 -2.51 -10.99 -7.87
CA ILE A 160 -2.72 -11.42 -9.25
C ILE A 160 -3.97 -12.30 -9.27
N PRO A 161 -5.04 -11.90 -9.98
CA PRO A 161 -6.37 -12.51 -9.81
C PRO A 161 -6.52 -13.85 -10.55
N ASN A 162 -5.64 -14.81 -10.28
CA ASN A 162 -5.58 -16.12 -10.93
C ASN A 162 -6.10 -17.27 -10.02
N GLY A 163 -6.28 -17.00 -8.72
CA GLY A 163 -6.77 -17.96 -7.72
C GLY A 163 -5.73 -18.98 -7.27
N PHE A 164 -4.45 -18.74 -7.56
CA PHE A 164 -3.31 -19.52 -7.14
C PHE A 164 -2.45 -18.73 -6.15
N LEU A 165 -1.60 -19.43 -5.41
CA LEU A 165 -0.65 -18.75 -4.53
C LEU A 165 0.58 -18.37 -5.35
N ASP A 166 0.74 -17.07 -5.61
CA ASP A 166 1.95 -16.55 -6.21
C ASP A 166 3.03 -16.25 -5.15
N THR A 167 4.25 -16.68 -5.45
CA THR A 167 5.41 -16.58 -4.56
C THR A 167 6.70 -16.70 -5.34
N GLU A 168 7.70 -15.92 -4.94
CA GLU A 168 9.06 -16.03 -5.46
C GLU A 168 9.79 -17.28 -4.91
N ASP A 169 9.24 -18.00 -3.93
CA ASP A 169 9.82 -19.24 -3.41
C ASP A 169 9.57 -20.45 -4.33
N PHE A 170 10.11 -20.43 -5.56
CA PHE A 170 9.86 -21.46 -6.57
C PHE A 170 10.33 -22.86 -6.15
N ASN A 171 11.36 -22.91 -5.32
CA ASN A 171 11.97 -24.17 -4.88
C ASN A 171 11.45 -24.66 -3.51
N TYR A 172 10.64 -23.84 -2.82
CA TYR A 172 10.04 -24.10 -1.51
C TYR A 172 11.05 -24.37 -0.39
N ASP A 173 12.21 -23.70 -0.40
CA ASP A 173 13.20 -23.76 0.68
C ASP A 173 13.13 -22.54 1.63
N GLY A 174 12.21 -21.60 1.36
CA GLY A 174 11.98 -20.41 2.17
C GLY A 174 13.09 -19.36 2.02
N MET A 175 13.93 -19.48 1.01
CA MET A 175 15.08 -18.60 0.78
C MET A 175 15.05 -18.03 -0.63
N LEU A 176 14.94 -16.71 -0.73
CA LEU A 176 15.00 -16.01 -2.01
C LEU A 176 16.39 -16.13 -2.62
N THR A 177 16.45 -16.56 -3.89
CA THR A 177 17.66 -16.51 -4.71
C THR A 177 17.58 -15.41 -5.77
N THR A 178 18.73 -15.01 -6.32
CA THR A 178 18.78 -14.02 -7.42
C THR A 178 18.03 -14.46 -8.69
N PHE A 179 17.70 -15.75 -8.83
CA PHE A 179 16.91 -16.25 -9.97
C PHE A 179 15.40 -16.28 -9.70
N GLU A 180 15.01 -16.12 -8.45
CA GLU A 180 13.63 -16.13 -7.95
C GLU A 180 13.09 -14.72 -7.71
N ASP A 181 13.98 -13.73 -7.55
CA ASP A 181 13.69 -12.30 -7.38
C ASP A 181 13.23 -11.67 -8.70
N VAL A 182 12.07 -12.13 -9.17
CA VAL A 182 11.43 -11.79 -10.46
C VAL A 182 10.02 -11.22 -10.28
N GLY A 183 9.63 -10.90 -9.05
CA GLY A 183 8.29 -10.42 -8.73
C GLY A 183 7.27 -11.53 -8.48
N LEU A 184 6.11 -11.13 -7.96
CA LEU A 184 4.97 -12.04 -7.76
C LEU A 184 4.40 -12.56 -9.08
N ASP A 185 4.59 -11.80 -10.17
CA ASP A 185 4.11 -12.17 -11.49
C ASP A 185 4.97 -13.22 -12.20
N GLN A 186 6.12 -13.58 -11.62
CA GLN A 186 7.07 -14.55 -12.18
C GLN A 186 7.67 -14.10 -13.53
N MET A 187 7.55 -12.81 -13.88
CA MET A 187 7.88 -12.25 -15.18
C MET A 187 8.97 -11.19 -15.04
N SER A 188 10.24 -11.63 -14.98
CA SER A 188 11.37 -10.69 -14.92
C SER A 188 11.40 -9.75 -16.12
N GLY A 189 11.56 -8.46 -15.90
CA GLY A 189 11.52 -7.51 -16.99
C GLY A 189 12.03 -6.13 -16.63
N ARG A 190 11.47 -5.16 -17.34
CA ARG A 190 11.57 -3.77 -16.95
C ARG A 190 10.16 -3.22 -17.06
N ASP A 191 9.83 -2.31 -16.17
CA ASP A 191 8.51 -1.69 -16.21
C ASP A 191 8.30 -0.83 -17.46
N LEU A 192 7.06 -0.82 -17.95
CA LEU A 192 6.66 0.03 -19.08
C LEU A 192 6.87 1.52 -18.77
N ASP A 193 7.88 2.15 -19.37
CA ASP A 193 8.15 3.59 -19.26
C ASP A 193 6.93 4.45 -19.63
N TRP A 194 6.65 5.44 -18.78
CA TRP A 194 5.51 6.35 -18.94
C TRP A 194 5.88 7.68 -19.61
N PRO A 195 4.99 8.30 -20.40
CA PRO A 195 3.83 7.69 -21.07
C PRO A 195 4.28 6.76 -22.18
N ILE A 196 3.40 5.82 -22.52
CA ILE A 196 3.66 4.82 -23.56
C ILE A 196 4.27 5.51 -24.80
N PRO A 197 5.47 5.10 -25.27
CA PRO A 197 6.18 5.79 -26.35
C PRO A 197 5.36 5.92 -27.65
N VAL A 198 5.59 6.99 -28.42
CA VAL A 198 4.87 7.29 -29.67
C VAL A 198 5.00 6.20 -30.76
N GLU A 199 5.97 5.30 -30.61
CA GLU A 199 6.17 4.12 -31.48
C GLU A 199 5.01 3.12 -31.32
N VAL A 200 4.40 3.08 -30.13
CA VAL A 200 3.13 2.40 -29.84
C VAL A 200 1.94 3.20 -30.39
N ALA A 201 1.98 4.54 -30.31
CA ALA A 201 0.91 5.40 -30.83
C ALA A 201 0.79 5.40 -32.37
N ASN A 202 1.88 5.07 -33.09
CA ASN A 202 1.92 4.92 -34.55
C ASN A 202 1.75 3.45 -35.00
N TRP A 203 1.31 2.57 -34.11
CA TRP A 203 1.04 1.18 -34.43
C TRP A 203 0.00 1.05 -35.55
N THR A 204 0.28 0.17 -36.51
CA THR A 204 -0.60 -0.05 -37.68
C THR A 204 -1.25 -1.44 -37.70
N GLY A 205 -0.93 -2.30 -36.73
CA GLY A 205 -1.57 -3.59 -36.52
C GLY A 205 -2.79 -3.51 -35.59
N THR A 206 -3.26 -4.64 -35.07
CA THR A 206 -4.31 -4.66 -34.04
C THR A 206 -3.74 -4.33 -32.67
N GLU A 207 -4.58 -3.84 -31.75
CA GLU A 207 -4.21 -3.58 -30.35
C GLU A 207 -3.62 -4.81 -29.66
N GLU A 208 -4.18 -5.99 -29.92
CA GLU A 208 -3.70 -7.28 -29.44
C GLU A 208 -2.25 -7.59 -29.88
N GLN A 209 -1.91 -7.30 -31.15
CA GLN A 209 -0.54 -7.52 -31.64
C GLN A 209 0.47 -6.54 -31.04
N MET A 210 0.02 -5.32 -30.76
CA MET A 210 0.83 -4.29 -30.10
C MET A 210 1.14 -4.68 -28.66
N ILE A 211 0.11 -5.15 -27.95
CA ILE A 211 0.17 -5.64 -26.58
C ILE A 211 1.17 -6.79 -26.46
N VAL A 212 1.04 -7.81 -27.31
CA VAL A 212 1.96 -8.96 -27.31
C VAL A 212 3.41 -8.51 -27.53
N GLN A 213 3.65 -7.60 -28.48
CA GLN A 213 5.00 -7.11 -28.75
C GLN A 213 5.58 -6.26 -27.62
N LEU A 214 4.75 -5.54 -26.87
CA LEU A 214 5.20 -4.83 -25.68
C LEU A 214 5.51 -5.79 -24.53
N GLY A 215 4.77 -6.89 -24.40
CA GLY A 215 5.05 -7.96 -23.43
C GLY A 215 6.39 -8.68 -23.65
N ASP A 216 6.97 -8.61 -24.85
CA ASP A 216 8.33 -9.10 -25.11
C ASP A 216 9.42 -8.16 -24.53
N ILE A 217 9.06 -6.92 -24.16
CA ILE A 217 9.98 -5.85 -23.77
C ILE A 217 9.79 -5.47 -22.30
N TYR A 218 8.55 -5.49 -21.84
CA TYR A 218 8.12 -5.01 -20.54
C TYR A 218 7.41 -6.13 -19.80
N ASP A 219 7.63 -6.19 -18.49
CA ASP A 219 6.98 -7.10 -17.54
C ASP A 219 5.46 -6.88 -17.45
N PHE A 220 4.75 -7.85 -16.90
CA PHE A 220 3.29 -7.83 -16.74
C PHE A 220 2.85 -8.89 -15.73
N GLU A 221 1.71 -8.65 -15.08
CA GLU A 221 1.02 -9.65 -14.26
C GLU A 221 0.45 -10.74 -15.17
N ASP A 222 1.05 -11.93 -15.20
CA ASP A 222 0.60 -13.09 -15.99
C ASP A 222 -0.61 -13.77 -15.32
N VAL A 223 -1.82 -13.29 -15.63
CA VAL A 223 -3.04 -13.74 -14.96
C VAL A 223 -3.46 -15.14 -15.41
N ASP A 224 -3.19 -15.52 -16.66
CA ASP A 224 -3.59 -16.82 -17.21
C ASP A 224 -2.48 -17.88 -17.22
N GLY A 225 -1.24 -17.50 -16.89
CA GLY A 225 -0.11 -18.40 -16.69
C GLY A 225 0.48 -18.92 -18.00
N ASP A 226 0.28 -18.20 -19.12
CA ASP A 226 0.76 -18.60 -20.44
C ASP A 226 2.12 -17.98 -20.83
N PHE A 227 2.71 -17.18 -19.93
CA PHE A 227 3.97 -16.46 -20.08
C PHE A 227 3.99 -15.50 -21.28
N SER A 228 2.82 -15.03 -21.72
CA SER A 228 2.66 -14.08 -22.81
C SER A 228 1.67 -12.99 -22.42
N ARG A 229 1.96 -11.74 -22.79
CA ARG A 229 1.05 -10.65 -22.45
C ARG A 229 -0.24 -10.71 -23.28
N GLY A 230 -1.34 -11.05 -22.64
CA GLY A 230 -2.70 -10.93 -23.14
C GLY A 230 -3.31 -9.54 -22.92
N VAL A 231 -4.54 -9.38 -23.40
CA VAL A 231 -5.30 -8.11 -23.23
C VAL A 231 -5.78 -7.89 -21.80
N ASN A 232 -5.88 -8.95 -21.01
CA ASN A 232 -6.36 -8.90 -19.64
C ASN A 232 -5.23 -8.87 -18.61
N ASP A 233 -3.98 -8.99 -19.06
CA ASP A 233 -2.79 -8.97 -18.19
C ASP A 233 -2.39 -7.51 -17.91
N PRO A 234 -2.50 -7.07 -16.65
CA PRO A 234 -2.08 -5.74 -16.28
C PRO A 234 -0.57 -5.58 -16.33
N TRP A 235 -0.11 -4.36 -16.57
CA TRP A 235 1.27 -3.98 -16.24
C TRP A 235 1.53 -4.12 -14.74
N SER A 236 2.67 -4.70 -14.35
CA SER A 236 3.00 -5.09 -12.98
C SER A 236 3.47 -3.92 -12.12
N PHE A 237 4.33 -3.05 -12.65
CA PHE A 237 4.88 -1.88 -11.94
C PHE A 237 5.60 -2.25 -10.64
N ASP A 238 6.38 -3.32 -10.68
CA ASP A 238 6.96 -3.94 -9.50
C ASP A 238 8.47 -4.05 -9.48
N ASP A 239 9.15 -3.44 -10.44
CA ASP A 239 10.59 -3.20 -10.38
C ASP A 239 10.94 -2.46 -9.08
N TYR A 240 11.79 -3.07 -8.26
CA TYR A 240 12.34 -2.41 -7.09
C TYR A 240 13.24 -1.25 -7.51
N LEU A 241 12.87 -0.05 -7.08
CA LEU A 241 13.64 1.17 -7.30
C LEU A 241 13.99 1.79 -5.95
N ARG A 242 15.28 1.76 -5.63
CA ARG A 242 15.82 2.37 -4.42
C ARG A 242 15.40 3.83 -4.31
N ALA A 243 14.91 4.16 -3.14
CA ALA A 243 14.88 5.50 -2.59
C ALA A 243 16.11 6.38 -2.90
N PRO A 244 16.01 7.50 -3.63
CA PRO A 244 17.11 8.45 -3.74
C PRO A 244 17.42 9.08 -2.37
N ASP A 245 18.72 9.15 -2.03
CA ASP A 245 19.20 9.65 -0.72
C ASP A 245 18.95 11.16 -0.50
N ASP A 246 18.60 11.91 -1.55
CA ASP A 246 18.47 13.37 -1.54
C ASP A 246 17.04 13.88 -1.36
N GLY A 247 16.08 12.97 -1.16
CA GLY A 247 14.67 13.32 -0.95
C GLY A 247 13.91 13.71 -2.22
N GLY A 248 14.51 13.55 -3.40
CA GLY A 248 13.92 13.85 -4.71
C GLY A 248 12.93 12.78 -5.22
N TRP A 249 12.03 12.32 -4.35
CA TRP A 249 11.14 11.20 -4.63
C TRP A 249 10.14 11.49 -5.76
N SER A 250 10.14 10.62 -6.77
CA SER A 250 9.29 10.69 -7.97
C SER A 250 8.71 9.31 -8.22
N ILE A 251 7.47 9.22 -8.67
CA ILE A 251 6.80 7.94 -8.98
C ILE A 251 7.49 7.17 -10.13
N ARG A 252 8.49 7.77 -10.78
CA ARG A 252 9.29 7.12 -11.83
C ARG A 252 10.61 6.55 -11.33
N ASP A 253 11.11 7.07 -10.23
CA ASP A 253 12.48 6.81 -9.75
C ASP A 253 12.47 6.26 -8.31
N THR A 254 11.32 5.79 -7.84
CA THR A 254 11.10 5.36 -6.46
C THR A 254 10.02 4.30 -6.39
N ASN A 255 10.40 3.10 -5.99
CA ASN A 255 9.54 1.95 -5.77
C ASN A 255 10.19 1.03 -4.71
N PRO A 256 10.34 1.48 -3.44
CA PRO A 256 11.02 0.70 -2.42
C PRO A 256 10.19 -0.49 -1.90
N HIS A 257 8.95 -0.65 -2.38
CA HIS A 257 8.09 -1.80 -2.13
C HIS A 257 7.91 -2.69 -3.38
N GLY A 258 8.68 -2.44 -4.45
CA GLY A 258 8.74 -3.33 -5.61
C GLY A 258 9.19 -4.73 -5.19
N THR A 259 8.70 -5.74 -5.91
CA THR A 259 8.98 -7.15 -5.64
C THR A 259 10.07 -7.70 -6.55
N GLU A 260 10.17 -7.25 -7.81
CA GLU A 260 11.29 -7.66 -8.67
C GLU A 260 12.58 -6.91 -8.29
N GLY A 261 13.65 -7.63 -8.00
CA GLY A 261 14.98 -7.06 -7.77
C GLY A 261 15.18 -6.47 -6.37
N ASN A 262 14.28 -6.70 -5.42
CA ASN A 262 14.35 -6.10 -4.09
C ASN A 262 15.42 -6.73 -3.17
N SER A 263 15.91 -7.91 -3.54
CA SER A 263 17.07 -8.55 -2.89
C SER A 263 18.39 -7.81 -3.13
N ARG A 264 18.42 -6.81 -4.03
CA ARG A 264 19.66 -6.08 -4.40
C ARG A 264 20.13 -5.10 -3.33
N ASP A 265 19.20 -4.53 -2.57
CA ASP A 265 19.46 -3.43 -1.63
C ASP A 265 19.46 -3.84 -0.16
N SER A 266 19.05 -5.08 0.10
CA SER A 266 19.02 -5.65 1.42
C SER A 266 19.50 -7.09 1.32
N ASP A 267 20.08 -7.66 2.39
CA ASP A 267 20.28 -9.11 2.48
C ASP A 267 18.91 -9.83 2.63
N GLN A 268 17.85 -9.33 1.98
CA GLN A 268 16.51 -9.90 1.96
C GLN A 268 16.56 -11.20 1.19
N ILE A 269 16.57 -12.25 1.99
CA ILE A 269 16.49 -13.65 1.61
C ILE A 269 15.06 -14.17 1.77
N ILE A 270 14.09 -13.28 2.00
CA ILE A 270 12.70 -13.64 2.23
C ILE A 270 11.96 -13.41 0.90
N PRO A 271 11.45 -14.47 0.26
CA PRO A 271 10.66 -14.36 -0.96
C PRO A 271 9.41 -13.53 -0.74
N ASP A 272 9.03 -12.72 -1.73
CA ASP A 272 7.69 -12.13 -1.72
C ASP A 272 6.64 -13.20 -2.04
N THR A 273 5.49 -13.09 -1.37
CA THR A 273 4.40 -14.04 -1.49
C THR A 273 3.05 -13.35 -1.25
N GLU A 274 2.02 -13.85 -1.91
CA GLU A 274 0.64 -13.48 -1.64
C GLU A 274 0.11 -14.02 -0.31
N ASP A 275 0.77 -15.03 0.28
CA ASP A 275 0.43 -15.56 1.61
C ASP A 275 0.82 -14.57 2.72
N LEU A 276 0.03 -13.51 2.88
CA LEU A 276 0.28 -12.43 3.83
C LEU A 276 0.18 -12.89 5.29
N ASN A 277 -0.45 -14.02 5.57
CA ASN A 277 -0.65 -14.52 6.92
C ASN A 277 0.16 -15.79 7.29
N GLY A 278 0.92 -16.34 6.34
CA GLY A 278 1.83 -17.47 6.54
C GLY A 278 1.12 -18.81 6.74
N ASN A 279 -0.05 -19.01 6.13
CA ASN A 279 -0.82 -20.25 6.24
C ASN A 279 -0.59 -21.25 5.08
N ASN A 280 0.31 -20.91 4.15
CA ASN A 280 0.67 -21.62 2.93
C ASN A 280 -0.48 -21.79 1.93
N THR A 281 -1.47 -20.90 1.95
CA THR A 281 -2.57 -20.86 1.00
C THR A 281 -2.89 -19.42 0.63
N VAL A 282 -3.41 -19.19 -0.59
CA VAL A 282 -3.98 -17.89 -0.95
C VAL A 282 -5.40 -17.80 -0.39
N ASP A 283 -5.66 -16.83 0.49
CA ASP A 283 -7.00 -16.57 0.99
C ASP A 283 -7.80 -15.75 -0.03
N LEU A 284 -8.89 -16.30 -0.58
CA LEU A 284 -9.70 -15.67 -1.64
C LEU A 284 -10.92 -14.89 -1.12
N ASP A 285 -11.17 -14.91 0.19
CA ASP A 285 -12.35 -14.29 0.77
C ASP A 285 -12.26 -12.75 0.76
N GLU A 286 -13.26 -12.08 0.16
CA GLU A 286 -13.48 -10.64 0.29
C GLU A 286 -14.75 -10.32 1.12
N GLY A 287 -14.60 -9.44 2.10
CA GLY A 287 -15.71 -8.96 2.92
C GLY A 287 -15.33 -7.71 3.69
N TYR A 288 -15.81 -6.54 3.25
CA TYR A 288 -15.37 -5.26 3.80
C TYR A 288 -16.44 -4.17 3.76
N TYR A 289 -16.18 -3.14 4.57
CA TYR A 289 -16.87 -1.86 4.51
C TYR A 289 -16.01 -0.85 3.77
N ARG A 290 -16.62 -0.15 2.82
CA ARG A 290 -15.96 0.84 1.97
C ARG A 290 -16.36 2.26 2.33
N TYR A 291 -15.36 3.14 2.41
CA TYR A 291 -15.50 4.56 2.71
C TYR A 291 -14.83 5.37 1.59
N THR A 292 -15.65 5.95 0.72
CA THR A 292 -15.18 6.73 -0.44
C THR A 292 -15.14 8.22 -0.10
N MET A 293 -13.94 8.81 -0.17
CA MET A 293 -13.69 10.22 0.05
C MET A 293 -13.31 10.91 -1.27
N PRO A 294 -14.21 11.72 -1.86
CA PRO A 294 -13.87 12.46 -3.07
C PRO A 294 -12.80 13.50 -2.77
N LEU A 295 -11.75 13.52 -3.57
CA LEU A 295 -10.68 14.51 -3.53
C LEU A 295 -10.85 15.47 -4.72
N ASN A 296 -10.87 16.77 -4.44
CA ASN A 296 -11.00 17.80 -5.47
C ASN A 296 -9.94 18.90 -5.26
N PRO A 297 -9.22 19.31 -6.31
CA PRO A 297 -8.15 20.31 -6.21
C PRO A 297 -8.64 21.73 -5.88
N ILE A 298 -9.91 22.05 -6.15
CA ILE A 298 -10.49 23.38 -5.90
C ILE A 298 -10.84 23.54 -4.42
N ALA A 299 -11.33 22.47 -3.80
CA ALA A 299 -11.57 22.39 -2.38
C ALA A 299 -11.66 20.92 -2.01
N LEU A 300 -10.83 20.48 -1.04
CA LEU A 300 -11.22 19.31 -0.27
C LEU A 300 -12.62 19.59 0.30
N PRO A 301 -13.52 18.62 0.30
CA PRO A 301 -14.90 18.83 0.73
C PRO A 301 -14.94 19.02 2.25
N ALA A 302 -14.45 20.15 2.76
CA ALA A 302 -14.37 20.48 4.17
C ALA A 302 -15.78 20.53 4.77
N GLY A 303 -15.99 19.76 5.83
CA GLY A 303 -17.30 19.50 6.42
C GLY A 303 -17.48 18.03 6.80
N SER A 304 -18.53 17.74 7.54
CA SER A 304 -18.95 16.36 7.80
C SER A 304 -19.81 15.88 6.63
N GLN A 305 -19.32 14.89 5.89
CA GLN A 305 -20.21 13.98 5.17
C GLN A 305 -20.63 12.86 6.13
N TYR A 306 -21.46 11.95 5.65
CA TYR A 306 -21.94 10.82 6.44
C TYR A 306 -20.78 9.94 6.95
N THR A 307 -19.90 9.52 6.04
CA THR A 307 -18.84 8.55 6.34
C THR A 307 -17.52 9.18 6.81
N TRP A 308 -17.32 10.49 6.65
CA TRP A 308 -16.06 11.13 7.00
C TRP A 308 -16.23 12.60 7.42
N ALA A 309 -15.25 13.11 8.16
CA ALA A 309 -15.10 14.51 8.51
C ALA A 309 -13.66 14.98 8.23
N ILE A 310 -13.52 16.04 7.44
CA ILE A 310 -12.23 16.67 7.15
C ILE A 310 -12.20 18.03 7.84
N THR A 311 -11.18 18.26 8.67
CA THR A 311 -10.98 19.52 9.40
C THR A 311 -9.62 20.11 9.02
N ALA A 312 -9.62 21.35 8.50
CA ALA A 312 -8.39 22.10 8.29
C ALA A 312 -7.74 22.43 9.65
N ILE A 313 -6.43 22.23 9.77
CA ILE A 313 -5.68 22.58 10.97
C ILE A 313 -5.13 24.00 10.78
N PRO A 314 -5.41 24.95 11.70
CA PRO A 314 -4.93 26.31 11.52
C PRO A 314 -3.39 26.37 11.48
N ASN A 315 -2.85 27.16 10.55
CA ASN A 315 -1.40 27.32 10.32
C ASN A 315 -0.65 26.03 9.94
N SER A 316 -1.36 24.99 9.50
CA SER A 316 -0.78 23.74 9.03
C SER A 316 -1.31 23.41 7.63
N PRO A 317 -0.48 22.84 6.73
CA PRO A 317 -0.96 22.35 5.44
C PRO A 317 -1.70 21.01 5.56
N TRP A 318 -1.67 20.38 6.75
CA TRP A 318 -2.32 19.10 7.03
C TRP A 318 -3.80 19.26 7.34
N TYR A 319 -4.56 18.23 6.99
CA TYR A 319 -5.96 18.08 7.34
C TYR A 319 -6.13 16.93 8.32
N ARG A 320 -6.95 17.13 9.35
CA ARG A 320 -7.42 16.03 10.19
C ARG A 320 -8.59 15.35 9.51
N VAL A 321 -8.43 14.06 9.21
CA VAL A 321 -9.45 13.21 8.62
C VAL A 321 -9.96 12.25 9.69
N ARG A 322 -11.29 12.13 9.79
CA ARG A 322 -11.96 11.12 10.61
C ARG A 322 -12.91 10.34 9.74
N VAL A 323 -12.79 9.02 9.73
CA VAL A 323 -13.71 8.11 9.06
C VAL A 323 -14.63 7.49 10.11
N ASN A 324 -15.95 7.61 9.94
CA ASN A 324 -16.94 7.04 10.85
C ASN A 324 -17.25 5.59 10.46
N LEU A 325 -16.71 4.65 11.23
CA LEU A 325 -16.80 3.21 10.94
C LEU A 325 -18.21 2.63 11.12
N LEU A 326 -19.09 3.36 11.82
CA LEU A 326 -20.44 2.91 12.12
C LEU A 326 -21.50 3.57 11.24
N ASP A 327 -21.11 4.47 10.33
CA ASP A 327 -22.08 5.19 9.50
C ASP A 327 -22.85 4.23 8.58
N SER A 328 -24.16 4.42 8.46
CA SER A 328 -25.04 3.58 7.65
C SER A 328 -24.89 3.76 6.14
N HIS A 329 -24.22 4.82 5.69
CA HIS A 329 -23.97 5.11 4.27
C HIS A 329 -22.68 4.48 3.74
N ARG A 330 -21.92 3.78 4.60
CA ARG A 330 -20.78 2.98 4.14
C ARG A 330 -21.25 1.93 3.14
N GLU A 331 -20.45 1.70 2.12
CA GLU A 331 -20.70 0.63 1.16
C GLU A 331 -20.34 -0.72 1.79
N VAL A 332 -21.07 -1.77 1.42
CA VAL A 332 -20.88 -3.12 1.96
C VAL A 332 -20.58 -4.05 0.78
N HIS A 333 -19.43 -4.70 0.81
CA HIS A 333 -19.05 -5.72 -0.17
C HIS A 333 -18.90 -7.09 0.51
N GLY A 334 -19.35 -8.14 -0.18
CA GLY A 334 -19.33 -9.51 0.35
C GLY A 334 -20.07 -9.66 1.69
N ILE A 335 -19.48 -10.47 2.58
CA ILE A 335 -19.97 -10.66 3.95
C ILE A 335 -18.86 -10.22 4.91
N PRO A 336 -18.85 -8.94 5.33
CA PRO A 336 -17.81 -8.46 6.25
C PRO A 336 -17.92 -9.19 7.60
N ASP A 337 -16.93 -10.02 7.90
CA ASP A 337 -16.85 -10.71 9.18
C ASP A 337 -16.11 -9.82 10.20
N SER A 338 -16.88 -9.34 11.18
CA SER A 338 -16.40 -8.44 12.23
C SER A 338 -15.58 -9.17 13.31
N PHE A 339 -15.39 -10.49 13.23
CA PHE A 339 -14.73 -11.33 14.26
C PHE A 339 -13.30 -11.78 13.91
N ARG A 340 -12.76 -11.44 12.74
CA ARG A 340 -11.34 -11.65 12.39
C ARG A 340 -10.55 -10.33 12.53
N PRO A 341 -9.21 -10.37 12.64
CA PRO A 341 -8.42 -9.14 12.55
C PRO A 341 -8.76 -8.41 11.25
N VAL A 342 -9.06 -7.12 11.38
CA VAL A 342 -9.53 -6.28 10.28
C VAL A 342 -8.30 -5.72 9.57
N ARG A 343 -8.14 -6.02 8.28
CA ARG A 343 -7.14 -5.36 7.44
C ARG A 343 -7.69 -4.01 6.98
N MET A 344 -6.78 -3.11 6.64
CA MET A 344 -7.09 -1.83 6.00
C MET A 344 -6.54 -1.86 4.58
N ARG A 345 -7.35 -1.45 3.60
CA ARG A 345 -6.94 -1.23 2.22
C ARG A 345 -7.14 0.22 1.85
N ILE A 346 -6.13 0.83 1.24
CA ILE A 346 -6.16 2.20 0.75
C ILE A 346 -6.07 2.13 -0.77
N SER A 347 -7.00 2.78 -1.45
CA SER A 347 -7.02 2.85 -2.91
C SER A 347 -7.22 4.29 -3.41
N LEU A 348 -6.60 4.60 -4.55
CA LEU A 348 -6.78 5.84 -5.30
C LEU A 348 -7.34 5.50 -6.68
N THR A 349 -8.39 6.21 -7.11
CA THR A 349 -9.04 5.97 -8.40
C THR A 349 -9.78 7.20 -8.92
N GLY A 350 -10.15 7.21 -10.19
CA GLY A 350 -10.94 8.25 -10.84
C GLY A 350 -10.18 9.55 -11.11
N PHE A 351 -8.86 9.55 -10.94
CA PHE A 351 -8.00 10.69 -11.25
C PHE A 351 -7.65 10.72 -12.74
N SER A 352 -7.56 11.92 -13.31
CA SER A 352 -7.11 12.17 -14.68
C SER A 352 -5.65 12.66 -14.78
N GLY A 353 -4.88 12.47 -13.72
CA GLY A 353 -3.46 12.83 -13.65
C GLY A 353 -2.85 12.49 -12.28
N PRO A 354 -1.54 12.70 -12.11
CA PRO A 354 -0.81 12.27 -10.92
C PRO A 354 -1.33 12.86 -9.61
N VAL A 355 -1.24 12.06 -8.54
CA VAL A 355 -1.63 12.39 -7.17
C VAL A 355 -0.50 11.99 -6.22
N ALA A 356 -0.24 12.86 -5.23
CA ALA A 356 0.65 12.57 -4.13
C ALA A 356 -0.05 12.93 -2.82
N LEU A 357 -0.22 11.94 -1.95
CA LEU A 357 -0.81 12.09 -0.62
C LEU A 357 0.20 11.66 0.44
N ARG A 358 0.15 12.29 1.60
CA ARG A 358 0.90 11.86 2.78
C ARG A 358 -0.05 11.65 3.94
N PHE A 359 0.24 10.63 4.74
CA PHE A 359 -0.54 10.24 5.90
C PHE A 359 0.36 10.12 7.12
N THR A 360 -0.10 10.62 8.26
CA THR A 360 0.42 10.15 9.55
C THR A 360 -0.13 8.76 9.85
N GLY A 361 0.27 8.16 10.97
CA GLY A 361 -0.32 6.90 11.41
C GLY A 361 -1.83 6.97 11.60
N PHE A 362 -2.49 5.87 11.25
CA PHE A 362 -3.92 5.66 11.40
C PHE A 362 -4.24 5.25 12.83
N ARG A 363 -5.04 6.07 13.51
CA ARG A 363 -5.41 5.88 14.91
C ARG A 363 -6.86 5.46 15.00
N PHE A 364 -7.10 4.35 15.69
CA PHE A 364 -8.45 3.86 15.95
C PHE A 364 -8.97 4.51 17.22
N THR A 365 -10.05 5.28 17.10
CA THR A 365 -10.56 6.11 18.19
C THR A 365 -12.03 5.86 18.47
N SER A 366 -12.44 6.26 19.67
CA SER A 366 -13.82 6.32 20.12
C SER A 366 -14.12 7.77 20.57
N PRO A 367 -15.35 8.27 20.38
CA PRO A 367 -15.73 9.65 20.66
C PRO A 367 -15.64 10.05 22.12
#